data_AF-A0A0F2Q9Y4-F1
#
_entry.id   AF-A0A0F2Q9Y4-F1
#
_cell.length_a   1.000
_cell.length_b   1.000
_cell.length_c   1.000
_cell.angle_alpha   90.00
_cell.angle_beta   90.00
_cell.angle_gamma   90.00
#
_symmetry.space_group_name_H-M   'P 1'
#
loop_
_entity.id
_entity.type
_entity.pdbx_description
1 polymer ?
#
loop_
_entity_poly.entity_id
_entity_poly.type
_entity_poly.pdbx_seq_one_letter_code
_entity_poly.pdbx_strand_id
1 'polypeptide(L)'
;MSEFRLETHWKELKCLLPIYDANGGNSTEVCLNGGKKSVIHNKTNIVLKNLAKFFALDLSQLKRKYGKLVGRKTSAPLPFHPELILIPFKYREPFSKDEGSRGYVVRKQVSCCTFIEKSQIQIKFLDNSYVHSL
;
A
#
# COMPACT_ATOMS: atom_id res chain seq x y z
N MET A 1 -12.06 -18.23 -14.28
CA MET A 1 -10.84 -17.44 -14.02
C MET A 1 -10.54 -17.57 -12.54
N SER A 2 -9.32 -17.99 -12.15
CA SER A 2 -8.95 -18.06 -10.73
C SER A 2 -8.87 -16.66 -10.14
N GLU A 3 -9.52 -16.43 -9.01
CA GLU A 3 -9.47 -15.16 -8.28
C GLU A 3 -8.04 -14.87 -7.79
N PHE A 4 -7.57 -13.63 -7.95
CA PHE A 4 -6.23 -13.22 -7.50
C PHE A 4 -6.15 -13.24 -5.97
N ARG A 5 -5.14 -13.93 -5.42
CA ARG A 5 -4.90 -14.04 -3.97
C ARG A 5 -3.60 -13.37 -3.57
N LEU A 6 -3.70 -12.24 -2.88
CA LEU A 6 -2.53 -11.47 -2.41
C LEU A 6 -1.64 -12.29 -1.48
N GLU A 7 -2.23 -13.19 -0.67
CA GLU A 7 -1.51 -14.04 0.29
C GLU A 7 -0.52 -14.99 -0.40
N THR A 8 -0.77 -15.33 -1.67
CA THR A 8 0.13 -16.19 -2.44
C THR A 8 1.24 -15.43 -3.18
N HIS A 9 1.11 -14.10 -3.30
CA HIS A 9 2.01 -13.25 -4.08
C HIS A 9 2.71 -12.16 -3.24
N TRP A 10 2.57 -12.17 -1.91
CA TRP A 10 3.06 -11.07 -1.05
C TRP A 10 4.57 -10.81 -1.19
N LYS A 11 5.38 -11.83 -1.53
CA LYS A 11 6.83 -11.69 -1.75
C LYS A 11 7.16 -10.86 -2.99
N GLU A 12 6.26 -10.86 -3.97
CA GLU A 12 6.38 -10.07 -5.20
C GLU A 12 5.76 -8.69 -5.07
N LEU A 13 5.13 -8.37 -3.93
CA LEU A 13 4.43 -7.11 -3.74
C LEU A 13 5.41 -5.93 -3.80
N LYS A 14 5.02 -4.92 -4.57
CA LYS A 14 5.73 -3.66 -4.70
C LYS A 14 4.96 -2.52 -4.05
N CYS A 15 3.67 -2.39 -4.38
CA CYS A 15 2.80 -1.42 -3.75
C CYS A 15 1.32 -1.80 -3.84
N LEU A 16 0.52 -1.15 -2.99
CA LEU A 16 -0.94 -1.19 -2.95
C LEU A 16 -1.45 0.23 -3.15
N LEU A 17 -2.29 0.44 -4.16
CA LEU A 17 -2.77 1.78 -4.53
C LEU A 17 -4.32 1.79 -4.46
N PRO A 18 -4.93 2.72 -3.71
CA PRO A 18 -6.38 2.88 -3.74
C PRO A 18 -6.80 3.44 -5.11
N ILE A 19 -7.71 2.76 -5.78
CA ILE A 19 -8.27 3.17 -7.09
C ILE A 19 -9.79 3.18 -7.02
N TYR A 20 -10.42 3.96 -7.90
CA TYR A 20 -11.82 3.72 -8.27
C TYR A 20 -11.83 2.74 -9.44
N ASP A 21 -12.54 1.63 -9.30
CA ASP A 21 -12.70 0.69 -10.42
C ASP A 21 -13.71 1.22 -11.45
N ALA A 22 -13.90 0.46 -12.53
CA ALA A 22 -14.79 0.83 -13.64
C ALA A 22 -16.25 1.07 -13.21
N ASN A 23 -16.66 0.55 -12.05
CA ASN A 23 -18.01 0.73 -11.50
C ASN A 23 -18.05 1.86 -10.44
N GLY A 24 -16.97 2.62 -10.28
CA GLY A 24 -16.83 3.64 -9.24
C GLY A 24 -16.59 3.07 -7.83
N GLY A 25 -16.34 1.76 -7.71
CA GLY A 25 -16.08 1.09 -6.45
C GLY A 25 -14.70 1.41 -5.88
N ASN A 26 -14.58 1.45 -4.55
CA ASN A 26 -13.28 1.57 -3.90
C ASN A 26 -12.53 0.25 -3.93
N SER A 27 -11.57 0.17 -4.84
CA SER A 27 -10.76 -1.02 -5.11
C SER A 27 -9.29 -0.75 -4.80
N THR A 28 -8.48 -1.81 -4.83
CA THR A 28 -7.04 -1.70 -4.60
C THR A 28 -6.29 -2.30 -5.78
N GLU A 29 -5.49 -1.49 -6.46
CA GLU A 29 -4.49 -1.98 -7.41
C GLU A 29 -3.31 -2.55 -6.62
N VAL A 30 -2.94 -3.79 -6.97
CA VAL A 30 -1.79 -4.50 -6.45
C VAL A 30 -0.72 -4.48 -7.53
N CYS A 31 0.37 -3.77 -7.30
CA CYS A 31 1.52 -3.78 -8.19
C CYS A 31 2.53 -4.81 -7.69
N LEU A 32 2.90 -5.74 -8.56
CA LEU A 32 3.90 -6.77 -8.30
C LEU A 32 5.20 -6.47 -9.05
N ASN A 33 6.24 -7.22 -8.73
CA ASN A 33 7.50 -7.20 -9.48
C ASN A 33 7.28 -7.63 -10.94
N GLY A 34 8.16 -7.17 -11.83
CA GLY A 34 8.05 -7.44 -13.27
C GLY A 34 6.88 -6.72 -13.96
N GLY A 35 6.35 -5.66 -13.35
CA GLY A 35 5.29 -4.82 -13.93
C GLY A 35 3.89 -5.41 -13.90
N LYS A 36 3.71 -6.62 -13.33
CA LYS A 36 2.39 -7.25 -13.21
C LYS A 36 1.49 -6.44 -12.28
N LYS A 37 0.22 -6.31 -12.65
CA LYS A 37 -0.80 -5.63 -11.86
C LYS A 37 -2.02 -6.53 -11.70
N SER A 38 -2.71 -6.40 -10.58
CA SER A 38 -3.99 -7.05 -10.32
C SER A 38 -4.89 -6.12 -9.52
N VAL A 39 -6.20 -6.28 -9.66
CA VAL A 39 -7.17 -5.48 -8.90
C VAL A 39 -7.86 -6.39 -7.91
N ILE A 40 -7.91 -5.95 -6.65
CA ILE A 40 -8.76 -6.54 -5.63
C ILE A 40 -9.96 -5.60 -5.45
N HIS A 41 -11.17 -6.13 -5.63
CA HIS A 41 -12.44 -5.41 -5.46
C HIS A 41 -12.79 -5.17 -3.98
N ASN A 42 -11.85 -4.58 -3.25
CA ASN A 42 -11.98 -4.19 -1.86
C ASN A 42 -11.14 -2.93 -1.61
N LYS A 43 -11.65 -2.07 -0.73
CA LYS A 43 -10.89 -0.91 -0.24
C LYS A 43 -9.59 -1.35 0.42
N THR A 44 -8.55 -0.54 0.28
CA THR A 44 -7.19 -0.89 0.73
C THR A 44 -7.12 -1.26 2.22
N ASN A 45 -7.96 -0.66 3.07
CA ASN A 45 -8.02 -1.05 4.48
C ASN A 45 -8.55 -2.47 4.71
N ILE A 46 -9.47 -2.97 3.88
CA ILE A 46 -9.92 -4.38 3.93
C ILE A 46 -8.80 -5.30 3.45
N VAL A 47 -8.14 -4.94 2.35
CA VAL A 47 -6.98 -5.69 1.82
C VAL A 47 -5.88 -5.84 2.89
N LEU A 48 -5.54 -4.75 3.58
CA LEU A 48 -4.57 -4.79 4.69
C LEU A 48 -5.02 -5.65 5.87
N LYS A 49 -6.31 -5.62 6.23
CA LYS A 49 -6.85 -6.48 7.30
C LYS A 49 -6.76 -7.96 6.94
N ASN A 50 -7.08 -8.31 5.70
CA ASN A 50 -7.00 -9.70 5.22
C ASN A 50 -5.55 -10.18 5.17
N LEU A 51 -4.64 -9.34 4.68
CA LEU A 51 -3.21 -9.61 4.73
C LEU A 51 -2.71 -9.77 6.19
N ALA A 52 -3.25 -9.00 7.14
CA ALA A 52 -2.84 -9.10 8.54
C ALA A 52 -3.26 -10.43 9.14
N LYS A 53 -4.48 -10.88 8.83
CA LYS A 53 -4.98 -12.20 9.23
C LYS A 53 -4.08 -13.32 8.71
N PHE A 54 -3.62 -13.23 7.46
CA PHE A 54 -2.68 -14.22 6.89
C PHE A 54 -1.38 -14.33 7.70
N PHE A 55 -0.84 -13.23 8.20
CA PHE A 55 0.34 -13.22 9.08
C PHE A 55 0.01 -13.39 10.58
N ALA A 56 -1.24 -13.72 10.94
CA ALA A 56 -1.73 -13.77 12.32
C ALA A 56 -1.47 -12.48 13.13
N LEU A 57 -1.56 -11.32 12.47
CA LEU A 57 -1.34 -10.01 13.07
C LEU A 57 -2.65 -9.25 13.31
N ASP A 58 -2.71 -8.54 14.45
CA ASP A 58 -3.73 -7.52 14.68
C ASP A 58 -3.25 -6.17 14.11
N LEU A 59 -3.86 -5.77 12.99
CA LEU A 59 -3.54 -4.51 12.31
C LEU A 59 -3.71 -3.26 13.20
N SER A 60 -4.66 -3.26 14.14
CA SER A 60 -4.89 -2.14 15.05
C SER A 60 -3.77 -2.00 16.07
N GLN A 61 -3.31 -3.14 16.62
CA GLN A 61 -2.19 -3.20 17.56
C GLN A 61 -0.89 -2.82 16.87
N LEU A 62 -0.69 -3.30 15.64
CA LEU A 62 0.45 -2.96 14.80
C LEU A 62 0.55 -1.44 14.60
N LYS A 63 -0.54 -0.81 14.14
CA LYS A 63 -0.61 0.65 13.96
C LYS A 63 -0.34 1.39 15.26
N ARG A 64 -0.89 0.94 16.40
CA ARG A 64 -0.69 1.60 17.70
C ARG A 64 0.75 1.50 18.18
N LYS A 65 1.33 0.30 18.14
CA LYS A 65 2.72 0.04 18.58
C LYS A 65 3.70 0.84 17.74
N TYR A 66 3.67 0.65 16.43
CA TYR A 66 4.64 1.30 15.54
C TYR A 66 4.37 2.79 15.38
N GLY A 67 3.10 3.24 15.43
CA GLY A 67 2.78 4.66 15.42
C GLY A 67 3.34 5.42 16.61
N LYS A 68 3.35 4.82 17.80
CA LYS A 68 4.02 5.38 18.99
C LYS A 68 5.54 5.42 18.79
N LEU A 69 6.14 4.36 18.26
CA LEU A 69 7.59 4.26 18.03
C LEU A 69 8.09 5.29 17.01
N VAL A 70 7.36 5.52 15.91
CA VAL A 70 7.76 6.46 14.86
C VAL A 70 7.22 7.89 15.06
N GLY A 71 6.49 8.15 16.15
CA GLY A 71 5.85 9.45 16.39
C GLY A 71 4.77 9.83 15.36
N ARG A 72 4.12 8.86 14.72
CA ARG A 72 3.09 9.07 13.68
C ARG A 72 1.79 8.34 14.04
N LYS A 73 0.72 9.09 14.31
CA LYS A 73 -0.60 8.52 14.67
C LYS A 73 -1.32 7.84 13.51
N THR A 74 -1.17 8.35 12.28
CA THR A 74 -2.03 7.96 11.13
C THR A 74 -1.28 7.39 9.91
N SER A 75 0.05 7.49 9.90
CA SER A 75 0.93 7.03 8.81
C SER A 75 2.08 6.17 9.35
N ALA A 76 1.78 5.29 10.30
CA ALA A 76 2.75 4.35 10.82
C ALA A 76 3.07 3.26 9.77
N PRO A 77 4.35 2.89 9.59
CA PRO A 77 4.72 1.67 8.88
C PRO A 77 3.98 0.45 9.42
N LEU A 78 3.67 -0.50 8.54
CA LEU A 78 3.06 -1.77 8.88
C LEU A 78 4.05 -2.89 8.57
N PRO A 79 4.87 -3.32 9.55
CA PRO A 79 5.79 -4.44 9.37
C PRO A 79 5.04 -5.76 9.55
N PHE A 80 4.57 -6.36 8.45
CA PHE A 80 3.91 -7.67 8.48
C PHE A 80 4.92 -8.82 8.57
N HIS A 81 6.07 -8.65 7.93
CA HIS A 81 7.20 -9.58 7.89
C HIS A 81 8.49 -8.77 7.68
N PRO A 82 9.68 -9.26 8.06
CA PRO A 82 10.95 -8.56 7.78
C PRO A 82 11.14 -8.16 6.31
N GLU A 83 10.58 -8.93 5.38
CA GLU A 83 10.61 -8.62 3.94
C GLU A 83 9.38 -7.85 3.44
N LEU A 84 8.37 -7.64 4.30
CA LEU A 84 7.10 -7.01 3.97
C LEU A 84 6.76 -5.90 4.97
N ILE A 85 7.52 -4.81 4.89
CA ILE A 85 7.25 -3.59 5.64
C ILE A 85 6.55 -2.60 4.70
N LEU A 86 5.26 -2.37 4.94
CA LEU A 86 4.45 -1.45 4.15
C LEU A 86 4.59 -0.03 4.69
N ILE A 87 5.03 0.89 3.86
CA ILE A 87 5.16 2.31 4.18
C ILE A 87 3.98 3.06 3.56
N PRO A 88 3.12 3.70 4.38
CA PRO A 88 2.01 4.48 3.87
C PRO A 88 2.48 5.79 3.22
N PHE A 89 1.84 6.17 2.12
CA PHE A 89 2.03 7.47 1.48
C PHE A 89 0.69 7.99 0.93
N LYS A 90 0.58 9.29 0.69
CA LYS A 90 -0.65 9.88 0.15
C LYS A 90 -0.67 9.66 -1.37
N TYR A 91 -1.70 8.97 -1.87
CA TYR A 91 -1.77 8.58 -3.28
C TYR A 91 -2.88 9.30 -4.05
N ARG A 92 -4.01 9.58 -3.39
CA ARG A 92 -5.15 10.27 -4.00
C ARG A 92 -5.78 11.26 -3.03
N GLU A 93 -6.50 12.25 -3.55
CA GLU A 93 -7.49 12.97 -2.76
C GLU A 93 -8.79 12.16 -2.74
N PRO A 94 -9.35 11.86 -1.55
CA PRO A 94 -10.62 11.16 -1.47
C PRO A 94 -11.78 12.15 -1.75
N PHE A 95 -12.84 11.71 -2.41
CA PHE A 95 -14.07 12.50 -2.55
C PHE A 95 -14.84 12.57 -1.23
N SER A 96 -14.73 11.56 -0.37
CA SER A 96 -15.37 11.50 0.94
C SER A 96 -14.47 10.89 2.03
N LYS A 97 -14.80 11.16 3.30
CA LYS A 97 -13.95 10.87 4.48
C LYS A 97 -13.52 9.39 4.61
N ASP A 98 -14.30 8.44 4.11
CA ASP A 98 -14.11 7.00 4.32
C ASP A 98 -13.57 6.23 3.10
N GLU A 99 -13.31 6.92 1.98
CA GLU A 99 -12.81 6.30 0.75
C GLU A 99 -11.34 5.90 0.87
N GLY A 100 -10.59 6.56 1.74
CA GLY A 100 -9.18 6.32 1.95
C GLY A 100 -8.31 6.89 0.83
N SER A 101 -7.24 7.58 1.22
CA SER A 101 -6.32 8.28 0.32
C SER A 101 -4.94 7.65 0.23
N ARG A 102 -4.64 6.68 1.11
CA ARG A 102 -3.28 6.18 1.33
C ARG A 102 -2.97 4.96 0.49
N GLY A 103 -1.93 5.07 -0.33
CA GLY A 103 -1.23 3.92 -0.88
C GLY A 103 -0.18 3.39 0.10
N TYR A 104 0.38 2.23 -0.22
CA TYR A 104 1.45 1.59 0.53
C TYR A 104 2.52 1.08 -0.40
N VAL A 105 3.79 1.36 -0.10
CA VAL A 105 4.94 0.76 -0.81
C VAL A 105 5.65 -0.23 0.09
N VAL A 106 6.19 -1.31 -0.50
CA VAL A 106 7.06 -2.24 0.24
C VAL A 106 8.44 -1.61 0.37
N ARG A 107 8.89 -1.37 1.62
CA ARG A 107 10.17 -0.69 1.89
C ARG A 107 11.35 -1.31 1.16
N LYS A 108 11.42 -2.64 1.08
CA LYS A 108 12.51 -3.38 0.41
C LYS A 108 12.59 -3.09 -1.10
N GLN A 109 11.49 -2.66 -1.71
CA GLN A 109 11.40 -2.37 -3.15
C GLN A 109 11.73 -0.92 -3.49
N VAL A 110 11.80 -0.01 -2.51
CA VAL A 110 12.05 1.42 -2.74
C VAL A 110 13.55 1.69 -2.84
N SER A 111 13.96 2.32 -3.94
CA SER A 111 15.33 2.78 -4.19
C SER A 111 15.56 4.18 -3.62
N CYS A 112 14.75 5.15 -4.03
CA CYS A 112 14.84 6.52 -3.56
C CYS A 112 13.48 7.24 -3.70
N CYS A 113 13.38 8.41 -3.07
CA CYS A 113 12.27 9.33 -3.24
C CYS A 113 12.81 10.67 -3.74
N THR A 114 12.20 11.23 -4.77
CA THR A 114 12.59 12.54 -5.34
C THR A 114 11.41 13.50 -5.30
N PHE A 115 11.70 14.77 -5.04
CA PHE A 115 10.70 15.83 -5.15
C PHE A 115 10.57 16.21 -6.63
N ILE A 116 9.34 16.27 -7.12
CA ILE A 116 9.06 16.77 -8.47
C ILE A 116 8.66 18.24 -8.33
N GLU A 117 7.39 18.55 -8.02
CA GLU A 117 6.86 19.91 -7.83
C GLU A 117 5.58 19.90 -6.96
N LYS A 118 5.15 21.07 -6.41
CA LYS A 118 3.87 21.25 -5.68
C LYS A 118 3.55 20.20 -4.59
N SER A 119 4.54 19.81 -3.79
CA SER A 119 4.42 18.77 -2.73
C SER A 119 4.25 17.33 -3.22
N GLN A 120 4.38 17.07 -4.52
CA GLN A 120 4.39 15.71 -5.06
C GLN A 120 5.77 15.07 -4.94
N ILE A 121 5.77 13.80 -4.51
CA ILE A 121 6.97 12.98 -4.36
C ILE A 121 6.90 11.85 -5.37
N GLN A 122 7.98 11.63 -6.12
CA GLN A 122 8.18 10.39 -6.86
C GLN A 122 8.80 9.36 -5.93
N ILE A 123 8.20 8.17 -5.88
CA ILE A 123 8.82 7.01 -5.24
C ILE A 123 9.36 6.13 -6.36
N LYS A 124 10.69 6.02 -6.45
CA LYS A 124 11.37 5.17 -7.43
C LYS A 124 11.66 3.80 -6.82
N PHE A 125 11.32 2.74 -7.54
CA PHE A 125 11.58 1.37 -7.16
C PHE A 125 12.93 0.86 -7.68
N LEU A 126 13.40 -0.27 -7.15
CA LEU A 126 14.68 -0.89 -7.55
C LEU A 126 14.74 -1.28 -9.03
N ASP A 127 13.60 -1.59 -9.65
CA ASP A 127 13.49 -1.93 -11.08
C ASP A 127 13.31 -0.70 -12.00
N ASN A 128 13.59 0.49 -11.48
CA ASN A 128 13.42 1.80 -12.14
C ASN A 128 11.97 2.21 -12.46
N SER A 129 10.97 1.39 -12.16
CA SER A 129 9.58 1.86 -12.16
C SER A 129 9.34 2.87 -11.04
N TYR A 130 8.25 3.63 -11.12
CA TYR A 130 7.93 4.65 -10.13
C TYR A 130 6.43 4.79 -9.88
N VAL A 131 6.08 5.41 -8.76
CA VAL A 131 4.73 5.89 -8.45
C VAL A 131 4.79 7.33 -7.96
N HIS A 132 3.78 8.12 -8.30
CA HIS A 132 3.65 9.49 -7.81
C HIS A 132 2.79 9.52 -6.54
N SER A 133 3.29 10.21 -5.53
CA SER A 133 2.54 10.62 -4.34
C SER A 133 1.89 11.98 -4.61
N LEU A 134 0.66 12.14 -4.12
CA LEU A 134 0.02 13.46 -3.97
C LEU A 134 0.38 14.11 -2.63
#